data_AF-A0A9D7NAP0-F1
#
_entry.id   AF-A0A9D7NAP0-F1
#
_cell.length_a   1.000
_cell.length_b   1.000
_cell.length_c   1.000
_cell.angle_alpha   90.00
_cell.angle_beta   90.00
_cell.angle_gamma   90.00
#
_symmetry.space_group_name_H-M   'P 1'
#
loop_
_entity.id
_entity.type
_entity.pdbx_description
1 polymer ?
#
loop_
_entity_poly.entity_id
_entity_poly.type
_entity_poly.pdbx_seq_one_letter_code
_entity_poly.pdbx_strand_id
1 'polypeptide(L)'
;MIFHILNGDSLAHTFAQSNIPGELIICREALIDGPVQANSLDTFWGIRASYIAQTYGEQRDRYYQNVVSEMDKMLRLPKDAEILPLVRRRLVLPNEHVVFALATR
;
A
#
# COMPACT_ATOMS: atom_id res chain seq x y z
N MET A 1 -1.29 13.63 -13.42
CA MET A 1 -2.09 13.73 -12.17
C MET A 1 -1.22 13.31 -10.99
N ILE A 2 -1.30 13.99 -9.84
CA ILE A 2 -0.40 13.75 -8.69
C ILE A 2 -1.06 12.76 -7.72
N PHE A 3 -0.31 11.74 -7.31
CA PHE A 3 -0.73 10.77 -6.29
C PHE A 3 0.28 10.70 -5.16
N HIS A 4 -0.20 10.81 -3.93
CA HIS A 4 0.59 10.70 -2.71
C HIS A 4 0.35 9.34 -2.07
N ILE A 5 1.42 8.60 -1.81
CA ILE A 5 1.33 7.27 -1.18
C ILE A 5 1.84 7.38 0.26
N LEU A 6 0.97 7.12 1.22
CA LEU A 6 1.28 7.11 2.65
C LEU A 6 1.50 5.68 3.15
N ASN A 7 2.41 5.53 4.12
CA ASN A 7 2.50 4.32 4.93
C ASN A 7 1.55 4.45 6.13
N GLY A 8 0.41 3.74 6.07
CA GLY A 8 -0.60 3.74 7.12
C GLY A 8 -1.30 5.10 7.36
N ASP A 9 -2.08 5.17 8.44
CA ASP A 9 -2.96 6.31 8.75
C ASP A 9 -2.28 7.53 9.33
N SER A 10 -1.08 7.38 9.88
CA SER A 10 -0.51 8.35 10.83
C SER A 10 -0.41 9.77 10.26
N LEU A 11 -0.31 9.91 8.93
CA LEU A 11 -0.28 11.19 8.24
C LEU A 11 -1.55 11.48 7.41
N ALA A 12 -2.50 10.55 7.31
CA ALA A 12 -3.66 10.69 6.44
C ALA A 12 -4.52 11.90 6.82
N HIS A 13 -4.77 12.08 8.12
CA HIS A 13 -5.55 13.21 8.62
C HIS A 13 -4.86 14.55 8.37
N THR A 14 -3.58 14.65 8.73
CA THR A 14 -2.77 15.86 8.53
C THR A 14 -2.63 16.19 7.04
N PHE A 15 -2.50 15.18 6.19
CA PHE A 15 -2.44 15.36 4.74
C PHE A 15 -3.76 15.91 4.20
N ALA A 16 -4.90 15.38 4.64
CA ALA A 16 -6.21 15.89 4.24
C ALA A 16 -6.43 17.37 4.64
N GLN A 17 -5.72 17.87 5.66
CA GLN A 17 -5.80 19.24 6.14
C GLN A 17 -4.75 20.18 5.53
N SER A 18 -3.73 19.68 4.83
CA SER A 18 -2.56 20.45 4.43
C SER A 18 -2.73 21.25 3.13
N ASN A 19 -3.89 21.16 2.46
CA ASN A 19 -4.15 21.71 1.12
C ASN A 19 -3.12 21.28 0.06
N ILE A 20 -2.40 20.17 0.29
CA ILE A 20 -1.49 19.62 -0.72
C ILE A 20 -2.32 19.06 -1.88
N PRO A 21 -2.07 19.49 -3.13
CA PRO A 21 -2.80 18.99 -4.28
C PRO A 21 -2.43 17.55 -4.60
N GLY A 22 -3.40 16.79 -5.10
CA GLY A 22 -3.24 15.40 -5.53
C GLY A 22 -4.15 14.44 -4.79
N GLU A 23 -4.21 13.21 -5.27
CA GLU A 23 -4.98 12.13 -4.66
C GLU A 23 -4.16 11.39 -3.62
N LEU A 24 -4.82 10.84 -2.61
CA LEU A 24 -4.18 10.10 -1.52
C LEU A 24 -4.43 8.60 -1.68
N ILE A 25 -3.36 7.81 -1.59
CA ILE A 25 -3.40 6.36 -1.46
C ILE A 25 -2.76 5.98 -0.13
N ILE A 26 -3.46 5.18 0.67
CA ILE A 26 -2.94 4.74 1.97
C ILE A 26 -2.51 3.28 1.88
N CYS A 27 -1.21 3.04 1.83
CA CYS A 27 -0.64 1.71 1.84
C CYS A 27 -0.54 1.19 3.28
N ARG A 28 -1.41 0.23 3.63
CA ARG A 28 -1.52 -0.37 4.98
C ARG A 28 -0.85 -1.73 5.10
N GLU A 29 -0.48 -2.32 3.98
CA GLU A 29 0.09 -3.66 3.95
C GLU A 29 1.56 -3.61 4.36
N ALA A 30 1.97 -4.55 5.22
CA ALA A 30 3.37 -4.71 5.62
C ALA A 30 3.86 -6.06 5.11
N LEU A 31 4.53 -6.05 3.96
CA LEU A 31 5.04 -7.26 3.28
C LEU A 31 6.33 -7.83 3.91
N ILE A 32 6.70 -7.36 5.09
CA ILE A 32 7.86 -7.84 5.85
C ILE A 32 7.52 -9.08 6.70
N ASP A 33 6.24 -9.36 6.91
CA ASP A 33 5.78 -10.47 7.74
C ASP A 33 4.63 -11.25 7.09
N GLY A 34 4.57 -12.55 7.36
CA GLY A 34 3.60 -13.49 6.81
C GLY A 34 3.90 -13.98 5.38
N PRO A 35 3.02 -14.83 4.82
CA PRO A 35 3.20 -15.37 3.48
C PRO A 35 3.08 -14.27 2.41
N VAL A 36 4.03 -14.27 1.47
CA VAL A 36 4.09 -13.29 0.36
C VAL A 36 4.21 -13.95 -1.03
N GLN A 37 4.11 -15.28 -1.10
CA GLN A 37 4.20 -16.03 -2.36
C GLN A 37 2.81 -16.44 -2.84
N ALA A 38 2.50 -16.15 -4.11
CA ALA A 38 1.26 -16.55 -4.76
C ALA A 38 1.42 -16.56 -6.30
N ASN A 39 0.57 -17.32 -6.97
CA ASN A 39 0.57 -17.44 -8.45
C ASN A 39 -0.25 -16.34 -9.15
N SER A 40 -1.03 -15.56 -8.40
CA SER A 40 -1.82 -14.44 -8.91
C SER A 40 -2.11 -13.43 -7.80
N LEU A 41 -2.48 -12.19 -8.16
CA LEU A 41 -2.87 -11.16 -7.19
C LEU A 41 -4.14 -11.55 -6.41
N ASP A 42 -5.13 -12.14 -7.06
CA ASP A 42 -6.36 -12.58 -6.36
C ASP A 42 -6.05 -13.65 -5.31
N THR A 43 -5.19 -14.62 -5.66
CA THR A 43 -4.71 -15.63 -4.71
C THR A 43 -3.87 -14.99 -3.61
N PHE A 44 -3.02 -14.02 -3.95
CA PHE A 44 -2.21 -13.28 -2.98
C PHE A 44 -3.07 -12.59 -1.94
N TRP A 45 -4.09 -11.82 -2.35
CA TRP A 45 -4.98 -11.12 -1.42
C TRP A 45 -5.78 -12.07 -0.55
N GLY A 46 -6.20 -13.22 -1.08
CA GLY A 46 -6.85 -14.26 -0.27
C GLY A 46 -5.93 -14.83 0.82
N ILE A 47 -4.66 -15.11 0.47
CA ILE A 47 -3.63 -15.59 1.40
C ILE A 47 -3.37 -14.54 2.48
N ARG A 48 -3.15 -13.28 2.10
CA ARG A 48 -2.90 -12.18 3.03
C ARG A 48 -4.09 -11.91 3.95
N ALA A 49 -5.31 -11.83 3.41
CA ALA A 49 -6.53 -11.64 4.22
C ALA A 49 -6.67 -12.73 5.29
N SER A 50 -6.33 -13.98 4.93
CA SER A 50 -6.38 -15.12 5.85
C SER A 50 -5.30 -15.02 6.93
N TYR A 51 -4.07 -14.67 6.55
CA TYR A 51 -2.97 -14.45 7.49
C TYR A 51 -3.29 -13.34 8.50
N ILE A 52 -3.69 -12.16 8.01
CA ILE A 52 -3.96 -11.01 8.87
C ILE A 52 -5.12 -11.31 9.83
N ALA A 53 -6.15 -12.00 9.36
CA ALA A 53 -7.27 -12.40 10.22
C ALA A 53 -6.85 -13.38 11.33
N GLN A 54 -5.99 -14.35 11.02
CA GLN A 54 -5.54 -15.35 11.99
C GLN A 54 -4.53 -14.77 12.99
N THR A 55 -3.60 -13.94 12.52
CA THR A 55 -2.48 -13.43 13.33
C THR A 55 -2.87 -12.20 14.16
N TYR A 56 -3.70 -11.30 13.60
CA TYR A 56 -4.01 -10.01 14.22
C TYR A 56 -5.50 -9.82 14.52
N GLY A 57 -6.37 -10.77 14.15
CA GLY A 57 -7.80 -10.72 14.44
C GLY A 57 -8.62 -9.75 13.58
N GLU A 58 -8.04 -9.20 12.51
CA GLU A 58 -8.77 -8.33 11.57
C GLU A 58 -9.80 -9.12 10.75
N GLN A 59 -10.93 -8.51 10.43
CA GLN A 59 -11.91 -9.17 9.56
C GLN A 59 -11.41 -9.17 8.12
N ARG A 60 -11.56 -10.30 7.43
CA ARG A 60 -11.17 -10.41 6.00
C ARG A 60 -11.81 -9.32 5.14
N ASP A 61 -13.09 -9.04 5.33
CA ASP A 61 -13.79 -8.01 4.56
C ASP A 61 -13.21 -6.61 4.79
N ARG A 62 -12.81 -6.30 6.03
CA ARG A 62 -12.12 -5.04 6.35
C ARG A 62 -10.75 -4.97 5.72
N TYR A 63 -10.02 -6.08 5.65
CA TYR A 63 -8.75 -6.15 4.91
C TYR A 63 -8.96 -5.83 3.42
N TYR A 64 -9.97 -6.42 2.77
CA TYR A 64 -10.28 -6.09 1.37
C TYR A 64 -10.69 -4.62 1.18
N GLN A 65 -11.52 -4.10 2.08
CA GLN A 65 -12.00 -2.72 2.03
C GLN A 65 -10.88 -1.70 2.24
N ASN A 66 -9.97 -1.94 3.17
CA ASN A 66 -8.99 -0.94 3.61
C ASN A 66 -7.61 -1.11 2.97
N VAL A 67 -7.26 -2.33 2.54
CA VAL A 67 -5.94 -2.65 1.99
C VAL A 67 -6.05 -2.89 0.49
N VAL A 68 -6.83 -3.89 0.07
CA VAL A 68 -6.88 -4.31 -1.33
C VAL A 68 -7.43 -3.20 -2.23
N SER A 69 -8.44 -2.46 -1.78
CA SER A 69 -8.98 -1.32 -2.53
C SER A 69 -7.94 -0.22 -2.81
N GLU A 70 -7.02 0.04 -1.88
CA GLU A 70 -5.94 1.01 -2.03
C GLU A 70 -4.84 0.47 -2.96
N MET A 71 -4.54 -0.83 -2.88
CA MET A 71 -3.63 -1.51 -3.81
C MET A 71 -4.18 -1.47 -5.24
N ASP A 72 -5.49 -1.66 -5.42
CA ASP A 72 -6.17 -1.55 -6.71
C ASP A 72 -6.07 -0.15 -7.31
N LYS A 73 -6.11 0.91 -6.50
CA LYS A 73 -5.86 2.28 -6.98
C LYS A 73 -4.45 2.40 -7.56
N MET A 74 -3.45 1.82 -6.89
CA MET A 74 -2.06 1.84 -7.38
C MET A 74 -1.91 1.10 -8.72
N LEU A 75 -2.61 -0.03 -8.89
CA LEU A 75 -2.57 -0.81 -10.13
C LEU A 75 -3.23 -0.08 -11.32
N ARG A 76 -4.13 0.87 -11.05
CA ARG A 76 -4.87 1.65 -12.05
C ARG A 76 -4.29 3.04 -12.28
N LEU A 77 -3.11 3.35 -11.73
CA LEU A 77 -2.48 4.64 -11.92
C LEU A 77 -2.22 4.93 -13.41
N PRO A 78 -2.52 6.15 -13.90
CA PRO A 78 -2.14 6.58 -15.24
C PRO A 78 -0.63 6.45 -15.48
N LYS A 79 -0.22 6.17 -16.72
CA LYS A 79 1.20 6.04 -17.09
C LYS A 79 2.00 7.33 -16.86
N ASP A 80 1.33 8.47 -16.94
CA ASP A 80 1.86 9.82 -16.72
C ASP A 80 1.57 10.36 -15.32
N ALA A 81 1.17 9.50 -14.38
CA ALA A 81 0.99 9.87 -12.99
C ALA A 81 2.32 10.27 -12.34
N GLU A 82 2.33 11.39 -11.64
CA GLU A 82 3.42 11.75 -10.75
C GLU A 82 3.17 11.10 -9.38
N ILE A 83 4.08 10.22 -8.97
CA ILE A 83 3.95 9.44 -7.74
C ILE A 83 4.92 10.00 -6.69
N LEU A 84 4.36 10.46 -5.56
CA LEU A 84 5.10 11.01 -4.44
C LEU A 84 5.00 10.08 -3.23
N PRO A 85 5.99 9.19 -3.00
CA PRO A 85 5.99 8.34 -1.83
C PRO A 85 6.42 9.13 -0.60
N LEU A 86 5.55 9.21 0.41
CA LEU A 86 5.88 9.79 1.71
C LEU A 86 6.52 8.72 2.61
N VAL A 87 7.67 8.23 2.15
CA VAL A 87 8.60 7.39 2.91
C VAL A 87 9.93 8.14 2.98
N ARG A 88 10.47 8.38 4.18
CA ARG A 88 11.77 9.08 4.37
C ARG A 88 12.99 8.30 3.85
N ARG A 89 12.82 7.28 3.01
CA ARG A 89 13.90 6.50 2.40
C ARG A 89 13.54 6.06 0.98
N ARG A 90 14.29 6.58 0.01
CA ARG A 90 14.32 6.09 -1.37
C ARG A 90 15.21 4.84 -1.42
N LEU A 91 14.64 3.67 -1.72
CA LEU A 91 15.39 2.49 -2.13
C LEU A 91 15.37 2.46 -3.66
N VAL A 92 16.55 2.59 -4.28
CA VAL A 92 16.73 2.41 -5.72
C VAL A 92 17.25 0.99 -5.91
N LEU A 93 16.49 0.14 -6.63
CA LEU A 93 16.95 -1.18 -7.05
C LEU A 93 17.35 -1.16 -8.53
N PRO A 94 18.29 -2.04 -8.96
CA PRO A 94 18.98 -1.86 -10.24
C PRO A 94 18.13 -2.15 -11.47
N ASN A 95 17.07 -2.96 -11.36
CA ASN A 95 16.26 -3.40 -12.49
C ASN A 95 14.78 -3.38 -12.11
N GLU A 96 14.05 -2.54 -12.83
CA GLU A 96 12.59 -2.40 -12.93
C GLU A 96 11.76 -3.38 -12.11
N HIS A 97 11.35 -2.96 -10.92
CA HIS A 97 10.03 -3.09 -10.31
C HIS A 97 10.13 -2.25 -9.04
N VAL A 98 9.37 -1.16 -8.94
CA VAL A 98 9.36 -0.33 -7.72
C VAL A 98 8.73 -1.16 -6.60
N VAL A 99 9.57 -1.84 -5.82
CA VAL A 99 9.15 -2.47 -4.56
C VAL A 99 9.19 -1.39 -3.50
N PHE A 100 8.01 -0.92 -3.08
CA PHE A 100 7.89 -0.08 -1.89
C PHE A 100 8.15 -0.98 -0.66
N ALA A 101 9.41 -1.10 -0.27
CA ALA A 101 9.77 -1.69 1.01
C ALA A 101 9.36 -0.70 2.12
N LEU A 102 8.23 -0.97 2.76
CA LEU A 102 7.77 -0.25 3.95
C LEU A 102 8.62 -0.70 5.13
N ALA A 103 9.79 -0.09 5.28
CA ALA A 103 10.65 -0.31 6.42
C ALA A 103 10.11 0.49 7.62
N THR A 104 9.31 -0.14 8.46
CA THR A 104 9.20 0.28 9.87
C THR A 104 10.37 -0.35 10.61
N ARG A 105 11.12 0.47 11.37
CA ARG A 105 12.03 -0.04 12.41
C ARG A 105 11.20 -0.64 13.55
#